data_AF-A0A947B044-F1
#
_entry.id   AF-A0A947B044-F1
#
_cell.length_a   1.000
_cell.length_b   1.000
_cell.length_c   1.000
_cell.angle_alpha   90.00
_cell.angle_beta   90.00
_cell.angle_gamma   90.00
#
_symmetry.space_group_name_H-M   'P 1'
#
loop_
_entity.id
_entity.type
_entity.pdbx_description
1 polymer ?
#
loop_
_entity_poly.entity_id
_entity_poly.type
_entity_poly.pdbx_seq_one_letter_code
_entity_poly.pdbx_strand_id
1 'polypeptide(L)'
;MIAEILAERLGYECVSREILLKASKEFNIPEVVLNHAMYDAPSFLDRIKHGKKKYIAFIRRAFLEYIQKDNIVYHGLAGQFLTSGLFNVLKVRITANMNYRVVIVQNRDNVDEEKARQILQSLDEARKKWSMYLYGIDSRSPELYDVVLHVDCIEAEHAADILYKIANRPCFQTTSESKRKLKDMIIAAQAYSMVADKFPNANVKCENGVLLISVESSLSAERALAKNFNKLLKNIEGVKEVKTYMIPFET
;
A
#
# COMPACT_ATOMS: atom_id res chain seq x y z
N MET A 1 -10.08 -9.14 -14.56
CA MET A 1 -11.32 -8.76 -15.27
C MET A 1 -11.61 -7.26 -15.20
N ILE A 2 -12.24 -6.69 -14.15
CA ILE A 2 -12.60 -5.23 -14.15
C ILE A 2 -11.38 -4.31 -14.29
N ALA A 3 -10.31 -4.58 -13.53
CA ALA A 3 -9.10 -3.76 -13.58
C ALA A 3 -8.41 -3.78 -14.96
N GLU A 4 -8.38 -4.95 -15.60
CA GLU A 4 -7.79 -5.14 -16.94
C GLU A 4 -8.62 -4.40 -18.00
N ILE A 5 -9.94 -4.55 -17.98
CA ILE A 5 -10.87 -3.83 -18.88
C ILE A 5 -10.70 -2.31 -18.71
N LEU A 6 -10.67 -1.83 -17.46
CA LEU A 6 -10.50 -0.42 -17.17
C LEU A 6 -9.14 0.10 -17.68
N ALA A 7 -8.07 -0.67 -17.46
CA ALA A 7 -6.73 -0.32 -17.92
C ALA A 7 -6.67 -0.24 -19.45
N GLU A 8 -7.24 -1.21 -20.16
CA GLU A 8 -7.33 -1.21 -21.62
C GLU A 8 -8.06 0.03 -22.13
N ARG A 9 -9.23 0.35 -21.56
CA ARG A 9 -10.00 1.54 -21.95
C ARG A 9 -9.28 2.85 -21.71
N LEU A 10 -8.52 2.95 -20.61
CA LEU A 10 -7.71 4.13 -20.31
C LEU A 10 -6.41 4.18 -21.11
N GLY A 11 -5.98 3.07 -21.73
CA GLY A 11 -4.63 2.93 -22.30
C GLY A 11 -3.55 2.89 -21.22
N TYR A 12 -3.88 2.38 -20.03
CA TYR A 12 -3.03 2.38 -18.84
C TYR A 12 -2.41 0.99 -18.61
N GLU A 13 -1.33 0.94 -17.84
CA GLU A 13 -0.72 -0.33 -17.44
C GLU A 13 -1.52 -0.97 -16.29
N CYS A 14 -1.91 -2.25 -16.43
CA CYS A 14 -2.58 -3.00 -15.35
C CYS A 14 -1.55 -3.79 -14.55
N VAL A 15 -1.44 -3.53 -13.25
CA VAL A 15 -0.42 -4.16 -12.39
C VAL A 15 -0.96 -4.68 -11.06
N SER A 16 -0.34 -5.74 -10.56
CA SER A 16 -0.55 -6.29 -9.22
C SER A 16 0.74 -6.89 -8.67
N ARG A 17 1.06 -8.14 -9.02
CA ARG A 17 2.20 -8.93 -8.51
C ARG A 17 3.56 -8.35 -8.93
N GLU A 18 3.60 -7.59 -10.02
CA GLU A 18 4.79 -6.93 -10.56
C GLU A 18 5.47 -6.04 -9.52
N ILE A 19 4.68 -5.43 -8.62
CA ILE A 19 5.19 -4.61 -7.50
C ILE A 19 5.99 -5.45 -6.52
N LEU A 20 5.51 -6.65 -6.18
CA LEU A 20 6.22 -7.57 -5.28
C LEU A 20 7.47 -8.13 -5.93
N LEU A 21 7.43 -8.42 -7.23
CA LEU A 21 8.60 -8.82 -8.00
C LEU A 21 9.67 -7.72 -8.03
N LYS A 22 9.25 -6.45 -8.23
CA LYS A 22 10.17 -5.30 -8.17
C LYS A 22 10.83 -5.19 -6.80
N ALA A 23 10.03 -5.20 -5.72
CA ALA A 23 10.56 -5.15 -4.36
C ALA A 23 11.47 -6.34 -4.04
N SER A 24 11.11 -7.54 -4.49
CA SER A 24 11.91 -8.76 -4.31
C SER A 24 13.32 -8.60 -4.91
N LYS A 25 13.39 -8.12 -6.16
CA LYS A 25 14.65 -7.87 -6.87
C LYS A 25 15.47 -6.76 -6.23
N GLU A 26 14.82 -5.63 -5.91
CA GLU A 26 15.49 -4.43 -5.40
C GLU A 26 16.10 -4.65 -4.01
N PHE A 27 15.39 -5.35 -3.12
CA PHE A 27 15.83 -5.55 -1.74
C PHE A 27 16.48 -6.92 -1.50
N ASN A 28 16.62 -7.75 -2.55
CA ASN A 28 17.10 -9.13 -2.48
C ASN A 28 16.33 -9.97 -1.43
N ILE A 29 15.00 -9.89 -1.49
CA ILE A 29 14.09 -10.60 -0.57
C ILE A 29 13.26 -11.59 -1.38
N PRO A 30 13.12 -12.86 -0.97
CA PRO A 30 12.28 -13.80 -1.68
C PRO A 30 10.83 -13.28 -1.79
N GLU A 31 10.25 -13.36 -2.99
CA GLU A 31 8.88 -12.89 -3.25
C GLU A 31 7.85 -13.53 -2.30
N VAL A 32 8.06 -14.80 -1.93
CA VAL A 32 7.20 -15.51 -0.97
C VAL A 32 7.15 -14.81 0.39
N VAL A 33 8.26 -14.23 0.86
CA VAL A 33 8.32 -13.49 2.14
C VAL A 33 7.51 -12.20 2.03
N LEU A 34 7.59 -11.51 0.89
CA LEU A 34 6.81 -10.29 0.63
C LEU A 34 5.32 -10.59 0.46
N ASN A 35 4.97 -11.69 -0.19
CA ASN A 35 3.59 -12.17 -0.29
C ASN A 35 3.02 -12.45 1.11
N HIS A 36 3.72 -13.19 1.96
CA HIS A 36 3.28 -13.41 3.35
C HIS A 36 3.14 -12.08 4.11
N ALA A 37 4.07 -11.14 3.92
CA ALA A 37 3.98 -9.82 4.54
C ALA A 37 2.73 -9.04 4.10
N MET A 38 2.29 -9.20 2.85
CA MET A 38 1.08 -8.55 2.32
C MET A 38 -0.21 -9.29 2.67
N TYR A 39 -0.26 -10.62 2.59
CA TYR A 39 -1.55 -11.34 2.56
C TYR A 39 -1.88 -12.06 3.86
N ASP A 40 -0.91 -12.37 4.70
CA ASP A 40 -1.16 -13.18 5.89
C ASP A 40 -1.69 -12.34 7.05
N ALA A 41 -2.64 -12.89 7.80
CA ALA A 41 -3.02 -12.37 9.10
C ALA A 41 -1.79 -12.30 10.05
N PRO A 42 -1.82 -11.41 11.06
CA PRO A 42 -0.87 -11.48 12.19
C PRO A 42 -1.05 -12.83 12.92
N SER A 43 -0.24 -13.81 12.54
CA SER A 43 -0.08 -15.09 13.22
C SER A 43 1.14 -15.86 12.71
N PHE A 44 1.47 -15.72 11.42
CA PHE A 44 2.66 -16.36 10.83
C PHE A 44 3.94 -15.54 11.01
N LEU A 45 3.84 -14.21 11.01
CA LEU A 45 4.99 -13.29 10.99
C LEU A 45 5.39 -12.73 12.36
N ASP A 46 4.64 -13.00 13.43
CA ASP A 46 5.02 -12.58 14.78
C ASP A 46 6.27 -13.32 15.31
N ARG A 47 6.65 -14.43 14.67
CA ARG A 47 7.94 -15.11 14.90
C ARG A 47 9.14 -14.40 14.26
N ILE A 48 8.91 -13.48 13.32
CA ILE A 48 9.97 -12.63 12.77
C ILE A 48 9.99 -11.36 13.60
N LYS A 49 10.82 -11.34 14.64
CA LYS A 49 11.13 -10.14 15.42
C LYS A 49 11.33 -8.95 14.46
N HIS A 50 10.37 -8.03 14.43
CA HIS A 50 10.37 -6.78 13.65
C HIS A 50 10.13 -6.87 12.11
N GLY A 51 9.78 -8.03 11.55
CA GLY A 51 9.82 -8.28 10.10
C GLY A 51 8.74 -7.60 9.24
N LYS A 52 7.46 -7.61 9.68
CA LYS A 52 6.35 -7.25 8.78
C LYS A 52 6.38 -5.77 8.35
N LYS A 53 6.54 -4.82 9.28
CA LYS A 53 6.58 -3.38 8.96
C LYS A 53 7.75 -3.01 8.05
N LYS A 54 8.91 -3.64 8.23
CA LYS A 54 10.08 -3.49 7.33
C LYS A 54 9.75 -3.94 5.90
N TYR A 55 9.14 -5.11 5.74
CA TYR A 55 8.73 -5.59 4.41
C TYR A 55 7.67 -4.69 3.78
N ILE A 56 6.70 -4.19 4.56
CA ILE A 56 5.73 -3.21 4.09
C ILE A 56 6.40 -1.90 3.69
N ALA A 57 7.46 -1.45 4.39
CA ALA A 57 8.24 -0.28 3.99
C ALA A 57 8.89 -0.47 2.61
N PHE A 58 9.47 -1.65 2.37
CA PHE A 58 10.06 -2.00 1.08
C PHE A 58 9.03 -2.08 -0.04
N ILE A 59 7.89 -2.72 0.22
CA ILE A 59 6.80 -2.81 -0.75
C ILE A 59 6.25 -1.42 -1.06
N ARG A 60 6.03 -0.58 -0.05
CA ARG A 60 5.55 0.78 -0.23
C ARG A 60 6.53 1.63 -1.04
N ARG A 61 7.83 1.52 -0.77
CA ARG A 61 8.86 2.20 -1.57
C ARG A 61 8.80 1.76 -3.04
N ALA A 62 8.90 0.45 -3.29
CA ALA A 62 8.88 -0.09 -4.65
C ALA A 62 7.61 0.29 -5.40
N PHE A 63 6.46 0.27 -4.70
CA PHE A 63 5.16 0.68 -5.22
C PHE A 63 5.13 2.16 -5.61
N LEU A 64 5.52 3.06 -4.71
CA LEU A 64 5.53 4.50 -4.98
C LEU A 64 6.47 4.87 -6.13
N GLU A 65 7.65 4.25 -6.18
CA GLU A 65 8.58 4.42 -7.30
C GLU A 65 8.02 3.83 -8.61
N TYR A 66 7.20 2.78 -8.54
CA TYR A 66 6.56 2.21 -9.72
C TYR A 66 5.49 3.13 -10.30
N ILE A 67 4.58 3.62 -9.45
CA ILE A 67 3.46 4.46 -9.88
C ILE A 67 3.88 5.86 -10.34
N GLN A 68 5.16 6.22 -10.16
CA GLN A 68 5.72 7.45 -10.73
C GLN A 68 5.67 7.48 -12.27
N LYS A 69 5.57 6.31 -12.92
CA LYS A 69 5.31 6.22 -14.37
C LYS A 69 4.00 6.87 -14.80
N ASP A 70 3.08 7.09 -13.85
CA ASP A 70 1.71 7.55 -14.09
C ASP A 70 0.89 6.51 -14.88
N ASN A 71 -0.40 6.77 -15.12
CA ASN A 71 -1.24 5.97 -16.01
C ASN A 71 -1.24 4.45 -15.70
N ILE A 72 -1.47 4.12 -14.42
CA ILE A 72 -1.46 2.74 -13.90
C ILE A 72 -2.79 2.43 -13.23
N VAL A 73 -3.32 1.23 -13.51
CA VAL A 73 -4.39 0.60 -12.73
C VAL A 73 -3.78 -0.49 -11.85
N TYR A 74 -3.80 -0.28 -10.53
CA TYR A 74 -3.35 -1.27 -9.56
C TYR A 74 -4.54 -2.01 -8.94
N HIS A 75 -4.49 -3.34 -8.93
CA HIS A 75 -5.55 -4.19 -8.36
C HIS A 75 -5.05 -5.19 -7.31
N GLY A 76 -3.87 -4.94 -6.74
CA GLY A 76 -3.34 -5.72 -5.63
C GLY A 76 -3.88 -5.27 -4.27
N LEU A 77 -3.37 -5.89 -3.19
CA LEU A 77 -3.81 -5.56 -1.84
C LEU A 77 -3.24 -4.20 -1.40
N ALA A 78 -4.01 -3.50 -0.56
CA ALA A 78 -3.59 -2.31 0.18
C ALA A 78 -3.23 -1.07 -0.65
N GLY A 79 -3.59 -0.99 -1.93
CA GLY A 79 -3.29 0.17 -2.78
C GLY A 79 -3.72 1.49 -2.13
N GLN A 80 -4.91 1.51 -1.54
CA GLN A 80 -5.46 2.65 -0.80
C GLN A 80 -4.62 3.10 0.40
N PHE A 81 -3.93 2.16 1.05
CA PHE A 81 -3.03 2.46 2.17
C PHE A 81 -1.66 2.91 1.67
N LEU A 82 -1.13 2.26 0.63
CA LEU A 82 0.16 2.59 0.04
C LEU A 82 0.17 3.99 -0.58
N THR A 83 -0.96 4.42 -1.17
CA THR A 83 -1.17 5.76 -1.73
C THR A 83 -1.77 6.78 -0.76
N SER A 84 -1.91 6.45 0.54
CA SER A 84 -2.50 7.38 1.50
C SER A 84 -1.74 8.72 1.52
N GLY A 85 -2.47 9.82 1.26
CA GLY A 85 -1.93 11.16 1.07
C GLY A 85 -1.81 11.64 -0.38
N LEU A 86 -2.00 10.76 -1.38
CA LEU A 86 -2.19 11.15 -2.79
C LEU A 86 -3.68 11.37 -3.07
N PHE A 87 -3.99 12.52 -3.67
CA PHE A 87 -5.36 12.95 -3.95
C PHE A 87 -5.82 12.63 -5.37
N ASN A 88 -4.90 12.47 -6.32
CA ASN A 88 -5.19 12.17 -7.73
C ASN A 88 -5.31 10.66 -8.00
N VAL A 89 -5.51 9.83 -6.96
CA VAL A 89 -5.64 8.37 -7.09
C VAL A 89 -7.07 7.98 -6.81
N LEU A 90 -7.76 7.43 -7.81
CA LEU A 90 -9.10 6.87 -7.65
C LEU A 90 -9.04 5.55 -6.88
N LYS A 91 -9.53 5.55 -5.64
CA LYS A 91 -9.60 4.36 -4.78
C LYS A 91 -10.94 3.68 -4.93
N VAL A 92 -10.92 2.44 -5.41
CA VAL A 92 -12.13 1.66 -5.70
C VAL A 92 -12.18 0.40 -4.87
N ARG A 93 -13.36 0.09 -4.33
CA ARG A 93 -13.67 -1.20 -3.73
C ARG A 93 -14.71 -1.92 -4.58
N ILE A 94 -14.37 -3.13 -5.02
CA ILE A 94 -15.32 -4.04 -5.65
C ILE A 94 -15.81 -5.04 -4.60
N THR A 95 -17.12 -5.20 -4.50
CA THR A 95 -17.80 -6.15 -3.62
C THR A 95 -18.76 -6.99 -4.44
N ALA A 96 -19.11 -8.18 -3.97
CA ALA A 96 -20.08 -9.06 -4.61
C ALA A 96 -20.68 -10.00 -3.58
N ASN A 97 -21.87 -10.52 -3.86
CA ASN A 97 -22.52 -11.51 -2.99
C ASN A 97 -21.67 -12.77 -2.86
N MET A 98 -21.73 -13.43 -1.69
CA MET A 98 -20.90 -14.61 -1.42
C MET A 98 -21.14 -15.71 -2.46
N ASN A 99 -22.40 -15.99 -2.81
CA ASN A 99 -22.73 -17.05 -3.77
C ASN A 99 -22.16 -16.75 -5.17
N TYR A 100 -22.23 -15.50 -5.62
CA TYR A 100 -21.59 -15.07 -6.87
C TYR A 100 -20.07 -15.31 -6.85
N ARG A 101 -19.39 -14.93 -5.75
CA ARG A 101 -17.95 -15.14 -5.58
C ARG A 101 -17.57 -16.62 -5.52
N VAL A 102 -18.42 -17.45 -4.89
CA VAL A 102 -18.21 -18.89 -4.78
C VAL A 102 -18.18 -19.53 -6.16
N VAL A 103 -19.16 -19.26 -7.02
CA VAL A 103 -19.19 -19.78 -8.40
C VAL A 103 -17.91 -19.43 -9.17
N ILE A 104 -17.43 -18.19 -9.03
CA ILE A 104 -16.17 -17.76 -9.67
C ILE A 104 -14.98 -18.58 -9.16
N VAL A 105 -14.86 -18.78 -7.84
CA VAL A 105 -13.75 -19.53 -7.23
C VAL A 105 -13.81 -21.01 -7.57
N GLN A 106 -15.00 -21.62 -7.59
CA GLN A 106 -15.16 -23.01 -8.03
C GLN A 106 -14.65 -23.21 -9.46
N ASN A 107 -15.03 -22.32 -10.37
CA ASN A 107 -14.60 -22.39 -11.77
C ASN A 107 -13.10 -22.12 -11.94
N ARG A 108 -12.54 -21.16 -11.19
CA ARG A 108 -11.13 -20.77 -11.28
C ARG A 108 -10.20 -21.83 -10.68
N ASP A 109 -10.56 -22.36 -9.51
CA ASP A 109 -9.68 -23.21 -8.69
C ASP A 109 -10.04 -24.70 -8.81
N ASN A 110 -11.13 -25.03 -9.52
CA ASN A 110 -11.67 -26.38 -9.67
C ASN A 110 -11.93 -27.08 -8.32
N VAL A 111 -12.71 -26.42 -7.47
CA VAL A 111 -13.08 -26.90 -6.12
C VAL A 111 -14.58 -26.93 -5.93
N ASP A 112 -15.06 -27.69 -4.94
CA ASP A 112 -16.48 -27.70 -4.58
C ASP A 112 -16.93 -26.40 -3.87
N GLU A 113 -18.24 -26.27 -3.67
CA GLU A 113 -18.86 -25.06 -3.10
C GLU A 113 -18.35 -24.79 -1.68
N GLU A 114 -18.27 -25.84 -0.86
CA GLU A 114 -17.85 -25.73 0.53
C GLU A 114 -16.41 -25.22 0.62
N LYS A 115 -15.52 -25.80 -0.17
CA LYS A 115 -14.12 -25.40 -0.24
C LYS A 115 -13.95 -23.99 -0.76
N ALA A 116 -14.66 -23.61 -1.83
CA ALA A 116 -14.65 -22.24 -2.35
C ALA A 116 -15.12 -21.22 -1.30
N ARG A 117 -16.18 -21.53 -0.55
CA ARG A 117 -16.71 -20.68 0.54
C ARG A 117 -15.69 -20.54 1.67
N GLN A 118 -15.05 -21.63 2.08
CA GLN A 118 -14.00 -21.61 3.11
C GLN A 118 -12.79 -20.76 2.66
N ILE A 119 -12.35 -20.90 1.41
CA ILE A 119 -11.27 -20.08 0.83
C ILE A 119 -11.62 -18.59 0.90
N LEU A 120 -12.82 -18.22 0.43
CA LEU A 120 -13.28 -16.83 0.43
C LEU A 120 -13.37 -16.24 1.84
N GLN A 121 -13.98 -16.97 2.78
CA GLN A 121 -14.09 -16.52 4.17
C GLN A 121 -12.71 -16.35 4.83
N SER A 122 -11.81 -17.30 4.60
CA SER A 122 -10.44 -17.24 5.12
C SER A 122 -9.68 -16.04 4.56
N LEU A 123 -9.77 -15.80 3.25
CA LEU A 123 -9.12 -14.66 2.59
C LEU A 123 -9.69 -13.31 3.04
N ASP A 124 -11.01 -13.18 3.13
CA ASP A 124 -11.68 -11.95 3.59
C ASP A 124 -11.26 -11.62 5.04
N GLU A 125 -11.24 -12.62 5.92
CA GLU A 125 -10.84 -12.44 7.32
C GLU A 125 -9.34 -12.15 7.45
N ALA A 126 -8.49 -12.82 6.66
CA ALA A 126 -7.05 -12.56 6.66
C ALA A 126 -6.74 -11.10 6.26
N ARG A 127 -7.39 -10.58 5.21
CA ARG A 127 -7.23 -9.19 4.75
C ARG A 127 -7.70 -8.18 5.77
N LYS A 128 -8.82 -8.46 6.46
CA LYS A 128 -9.33 -7.62 7.55
C LYS A 128 -8.33 -7.59 8.72
N LYS A 129 -7.89 -8.75 9.20
CA LYS A 129 -6.90 -8.83 10.29
C LYS A 129 -5.59 -8.16 9.91
N TRP A 130 -5.14 -8.32 8.66
CA TRP A 130 -3.95 -7.67 8.14
C TRP A 130 -4.05 -6.13 8.21
N SER A 131 -5.16 -5.55 7.74
CA SER A 131 -5.31 -4.09 7.75
C SER A 131 -5.46 -3.54 9.17
N MET A 132 -6.19 -4.26 10.03
CA MET A 132 -6.35 -3.88 11.43
C MET A 132 -5.01 -3.88 12.17
N TYR A 133 -4.17 -4.88 11.93
CA TYR A 133 -2.85 -4.98 12.55
C TYR A 133 -1.88 -3.87 12.13
N LEU A 134 -1.82 -3.57 10.82
CA LEU A 134 -0.85 -2.60 10.31
C LEU A 134 -1.30 -1.15 10.45
N TYR A 135 -2.59 -0.90 10.28
CA TYR A 135 -3.13 0.46 10.16
C TYR A 135 -4.19 0.79 11.21
N GLY A 136 -4.63 -0.19 12.03
CA GLY A 136 -5.73 0.02 12.98
C GLY A 136 -7.08 0.25 12.31
N ILE A 137 -7.23 -0.11 11.03
CA ILE A 137 -8.39 0.23 10.19
C ILE A 137 -8.97 -1.04 9.57
N ASP A 138 -10.30 -1.17 9.60
CA ASP A 138 -11.01 -2.21 8.83
C ASP A 138 -10.95 -1.85 7.34
N SER A 139 -10.25 -2.66 6.54
CA SER A 139 -10.17 -2.44 5.09
C SER A 139 -11.53 -2.47 4.38
N ARG A 140 -12.60 -2.91 5.06
CA ARG A 140 -13.98 -2.94 4.56
C ARG A 140 -14.72 -1.63 4.67
N SER A 141 -14.17 -0.68 5.41
CA SER A 141 -14.78 0.63 5.61
C SER A 141 -14.93 1.41 4.30
N PRO A 142 -16.14 1.90 3.96
CA PRO A 142 -16.38 2.62 2.71
C PRO A 142 -15.61 3.96 2.63
N GLU A 143 -15.31 4.61 3.75
CA GLU A 143 -14.59 5.89 3.82
C GLU A 143 -13.14 5.83 3.33
N LEU A 144 -12.61 4.62 3.08
CA LEU A 144 -11.28 4.42 2.51
C LEU A 144 -11.27 4.54 0.97
N TYR A 145 -12.45 4.62 0.35
CA TYR A 145 -12.62 4.53 -1.09
C TYR A 145 -13.46 5.71 -1.59
N ASP A 146 -13.16 6.16 -2.80
CA ASP A 146 -13.97 7.16 -3.51
C ASP A 146 -15.21 6.49 -4.12
N VAL A 147 -15.12 5.20 -4.45
CA VAL A 147 -16.20 4.41 -5.06
C VAL A 147 -16.23 3.00 -4.46
N VAL A 148 -17.42 2.56 -4.03
CA VAL A 148 -17.69 1.16 -3.69
C VAL A 148 -18.74 0.63 -4.68
N LEU A 149 -18.36 -0.35 -5.50
CA LEU A 149 -19.26 -0.99 -6.46
C LEU A 149 -19.62 -2.40 -5.99
N HIS A 150 -20.90 -2.74 -6.07
CA HIS A 150 -21.39 -4.09 -5.88
C HIS A 150 -21.64 -4.73 -7.25
N VAL A 151 -20.81 -5.73 -7.59
CA VAL A 151 -20.87 -6.44 -8.88
C VAL A 151 -21.58 -7.78 -8.67
N ASP A 152 -22.88 -7.74 -8.91
CA ASP A 152 -23.75 -8.92 -9.01
C ASP A 152 -24.64 -8.72 -10.24
N CYS A 153 -25.49 -7.68 -10.22
CA CYS A 153 -26.22 -7.22 -11.40
C CYS A 153 -25.37 -6.34 -12.34
N ILE A 154 -24.42 -5.59 -11.79
CA ILE A 154 -23.51 -4.75 -12.59
C ILE A 154 -22.37 -5.65 -13.08
N GLU A 155 -22.46 -6.03 -14.34
CA GLU A 155 -21.40 -6.79 -15.01
C GLU A 155 -20.07 -6.01 -15.05
N ALA A 156 -18.98 -6.75 -15.21
CA ALA A 156 -17.63 -6.18 -15.16
C ALA A 156 -17.40 -5.06 -16.19
N GLU A 157 -17.98 -5.19 -17.38
CA GLU A 157 -17.90 -4.18 -18.45
C GLU A 157 -18.57 -2.86 -18.05
N HIS A 158 -19.77 -2.93 -17.48
CA HIS A 158 -20.50 -1.76 -16.99
C HIS A 158 -19.83 -1.13 -15.77
N ALA A 159 -19.27 -1.95 -14.88
CA ALA A 159 -18.48 -1.45 -13.76
C ALA A 159 -17.25 -0.69 -14.26
N ALA A 160 -16.52 -1.23 -15.25
CA ALA A 160 -15.38 -0.56 -15.86
C ALA A 160 -15.79 0.76 -16.56
N ASP A 161 -16.96 0.83 -17.21
CA ASP A 161 -17.47 2.07 -17.82
C ASP A 161 -17.72 3.18 -16.81
N ILE A 162 -18.32 2.83 -15.66
CA ILE A 162 -18.55 3.77 -14.57
C ILE A 162 -17.20 4.30 -14.08
N LEU A 163 -16.25 3.41 -13.83
CA LEU A 163 -14.92 3.78 -13.34
C LEU A 163 -14.12 4.60 -14.36
N TYR A 164 -14.22 4.28 -15.65
CA TYR A 164 -13.59 5.06 -16.73
C TYR A 164 -14.06 6.51 -16.73
N LYS A 165 -15.38 6.74 -16.59
CA LYS A 165 -15.94 8.10 -16.52
C LYS A 165 -15.48 8.86 -15.28
N ILE A 166 -15.31 8.17 -14.15
CA ILE A 166 -14.83 8.78 -12.90
C ILE A 166 -13.34 9.10 -12.99
N ALA A 167 -12.53 8.15 -13.47
CA ALA A 167 -11.08 8.30 -13.61
C ALA A 167 -10.71 9.51 -14.50
N ASN A 168 -11.50 9.78 -15.54
CA ASN A 168 -11.29 10.95 -16.42
C ASN A 168 -11.73 12.30 -15.82
N ARG A 169 -12.22 12.34 -14.57
CA ARG A 169 -12.55 13.61 -13.91
C ARG A 169 -11.29 14.38 -13.52
N PRO A 170 -11.31 15.73 -13.56
CA PRO A 170 -10.13 16.55 -13.24
C PRO A 170 -9.47 16.27 -11.88
N CYS A 171 -10.26 15.88 -10.87
CA CYS A 171 -9.73 15.57 -9.53
C CYS A 171 -8.82 14.33 -9.48
N PHE A 172 -8.91 13.43 -10.47
CA PHE A 172 -8.07 12.23 -10.59
C PHE A 172 -6.97 12.37 -11.65
N GLN A 173 -6.84 13.54 -12.27
CA GLN A 173 -5.77 13.80 -13.23
C GLN A 173 -4.49 14.20 -12.52
N THR A 174 -3.36 13.75 -13.07
CA THR A 174 -2.05 14.09 -12.51
C THR A 174 -1.73 15.57 -12.75
N THR A 175 -1.37 16.27 -11.68
CA THR A 175 -0.99 17.68 -11.69
C THR A 175 0.47 17.85 -11.27
N SER A 176 1.03 19.04 -11.47
CA SER A 176 2.36 19.38 -10.92
C SER A 176 2.41 19.24 -9.39
N GLU A 177 1.29 19.48 -8.71
CA GLU A 177 1.18 19.31 -7.26
C GLU A 177 1.19 17.83 -6.86
N SER A 178 0.41 16.98 -7.53
CA SER A 178 0.41 15.55 -7.21
C SER A 178 1.76 14.89 -7.53
N LYS A 179 2.43 15.30 -8.62
CA LYS A 179 3.80 14.86 -8.93
C LYS A 179 4.80 15.23 -7.83
N ARG A 180 4.73 16.47 -7.30
CA ARG A 180 5.56 16.88 -6.15
C ARG A 180 5.24 16.05 -4.90
N LYS A 181 3.96 15.85 -4.60
CA LYS A 181 3.53 15.05 -3.45
C LYS A 181 4.02 13.61 -3.54
N LEU A 182 3.93 12.99 -4.72
CA LEU A 182 4.46 11.65 -4.96
C LEU A 182 5.98 11.61 -4.78
N LYS A 183 6.71 12.60 -5.29
CA LYS A 183 8.17 12.71 -5.09
C LYS A 183 8.52 12.76 -3.60
N ASP A 184 7.85 13.60 -2.82
CA ASP A 184 8.06 13.67 -1.37
C ASP A 184 7.71 12.33 -0.69
N MET A 185 6.63 11.66 -1.10
CA MET A 185 6.27 10.35 -0.57
C MET A 185 7.31 9.27 -0.88
N ILE A 186 7.93 9.30 -2.06
CA ILE A 186 9.04 8.41 -2.44
C ILE A 186 10.24 8.67 -1.52
N ILE A 187 10.64 9.93 -1.31
CA ILE A 187 11.74 10.30 -0.40
C ILE A 187 11.45 9.80 1.02
N ALA A 188 10.23 10.00 1.52
CA ALA A 188 9.83 9.52 2.85
C ALA A 188 9.87 7.99 2.94
N ALA A 189 9.41 7.27 1.90
CA ALA A 189 9.43 5.81 1.87
C ALA A 189 10.87 5.25 1.80
N GLN A 190 11.75 5.90 1.03
CA GLN A 190 13.18 5.62 0.98
C GLN A 190 13.81 5.77 2.36
N ALA A 191 13.61 6.91 3.01
CA ALA A 191 14.13 7.15 4.34
C ALA A 191 13.60 6.14 5.37
N TYR A 192 12.30 5.85 5.37
CA TYR A 192 11.71 4.87 6.27
C TYR A 192 12.29 3.47 6.05
N SER A 193 12.48 3.05 4.79
CA SER A 193 13.06 1.74 4.48
C SER A 193 14.47 1.54 5.05
N MET A 194 15.25 2.63 5.21
CA MET A 194 16.59 2.59 5.79
C MET A 194 16.60 2.50 7.32
N VAL A 195 15.51 2.89 7.99
CA VAL A 195 15.43 2.91 9.46
C VAL A 195 14.47 1.89 10.05
N ALA A 196 13.55 1.33 9.25
CA ALA A 196 12.46 0.45 9.70
C ALA A 196 12.93 -0.82 10.42
N ASP A 197 14.16 -1.26 10.18
CA ASP A 197 14.76 -2.41 10.88
C ASP A 197 14.99 -2.12 12.37
N LYS A 198 15.49 -0.92 12.70
CA LYS A 198 15.76 -0.49 14.08
C LYS A 198 14.60 0.28 14.71
N PHE A 199 13.83 0.99 13.88
CA PHE A 199 12.72 1.85 14.30
C PHE A 199 11.45 1.50 13.50
N PRO A 200 10.88 0.31 13.69
CA PRO A 200 9.71 -0.13 12.93
C PRO A 200 8.46 0.74 13.18
N ASN A 201 8.41 1.48 14.28
CA ASN A 201 7.33 2.41 14.61
C ASN A 201 7.64 3.87 14.23
N ALA A 202 8.77 4.14 13.56
CA ALA A 202 9.07 5.50 13.10
C ALA A 202 7.99 6.02 12.14
N ASN A 203 7.58 7.26 12.32
CA ASN A 203 6.75 7.98 11.36
C ASN A 203 7.66 8.89 10.53
N VAL A 204 7.70 8.67 9.22
CA VAL A 204 8.56 9.43 8.31
C VAL A 204 7.68 10.16 7.30
N LYS A 205 7.83 11.48 7.23
CA LYS A 205 7.12 12.35 6.31
C LYS A 205 8.13 13.24 5.57
N CYS A 206 7.79 13.62 4.35
CA CYS A 206 8.56 14.59 3.60
C CYS A 206 7.62 15.65 3.03
N GLU A 207 8.09 16.89 3.01
CA GLU A 207 7.42 18.01 2.37
C GLU A 207 8.46 18.93 1.74
N ASN A 208 8.41 19.10 0.42
CA ASN A 208 9.32 19.92 -0.37
C ASN A 208 10.81 19.61 -0.15
N GLY A 209 11.14 18.34 0.12
CA GLY A 209 12.48 17.86 0.44
C GLY A 209 12.90 18.00 1.92
N VAL A 210 12.05 18.52 2.80
CA VAL A 210 12.28 18.51 4.25
C VAL A 210 11.76 17.21 4.81
N LEU A 211 12.65 16.37 5.33
CA LEU A 211 12.33 15.06 5.89
C LEU A 211 12.11 15.18 7.41
N LEU A 212 10.93 14.83 7.90
CA LEU A 212 10.60 14.74 9.32
C LEU A 212 10.52 13.28 9.74
N ILE A 213 11.29 12.91 10.75
CA ILE A 213 11.30 11.57 11.33
C ILE A 213 10.87 11.69 12.78
N SER A 214 9.76 11.05 13.12
CA SER A 214 9.27 10.94 14.49
C SER A 214 9.53 9.54 15.01
N VAL A 215 10.24 9.42 16.12
CA VAL A 215 10.49 8.15 16.80
C VAL A 215 10.19 8.28 18.27
N GLU A 216 9.69 7.19 18.86
CA GLU A 216 9.53 7.11 20.30
C GLU A 216 10.89 6.80 20.95
N SER A 217 11.32 7.65 21.89
CA SER A 217 12.63 7.53 22.53
C SER A 217 12.72 8.40 23.79
N SER A 218 13.71 8.16 24.64
CA SER A 218 14.07 9.10 25.70
C SER A 218 14.61 10.41 25.13
N LEU A 219 14.31 11.54 25.80
CA LEU A 219 14.84 12.87 25.45
C LEU A 219 16.39 12.90 25.52
N SER A 220 16.98 12.10 26.40
CA SER A 220 18.45 11.98 26.51
C SER A 220 19.11 11.44 25.24
N ALA A 221 18.40 10.66 24.43
CA ALA A 221 18.91 10.11 23.18
C ALA A 221 18.69 11.05 21.97
N GLU A 222 18.00 12.17 22.15
CA GLU A 222 17.58 13.06 21.06
C GLU A 222 18.73 13.51 20.17
N ARG A 223 19.77 14.11 20.74
CA ARG A 223 20.93 14.62 19.97
C ARG A 223 21.65 13.52 19.21
N ALA A 224 21.81 12.34 19.83
CA ALA A 224 22.50 11.22 19.23
C ALA A 224 21.71 10.65 18.04
N LEU A 225 20.41 10.45 18.21
CA LEU A 225 19.51 9.98 17.16
C LEU A 225 19.38 10.99 16.02
N ALA A 226 19.21 12.27 16.32
CA ALA A 226 19.14 13.33 15.31
C ALA A 226 20.42 13.38 14.45
N LYS A 227 21.60 13.30 15.09
CA LYS A 227 22.88 13.24 14.38
C LYS A 227 22.99 11.98 13.50
N ASN A 228 22.54 10.83 14.02
CA ASN A 228 22.56 9.57 13.27
C ASN A 228 21.61 9.58 12.07
N PHE A 229 20.37 10.03 12.24
CA PHE A 229 19.41 10.15 11.14
C PHE A 229 19.88 11.14 10.08
N ASN A 230 20.38 12.31 10.49
CA ASN A 230 20.93 13.26 9.54
C ASN A 230 22.11 12.66 8.76
N LYS A 231 23.05 11.97 9.43
CA LYS A 231 24.17 11.29 8.75
C LYS A 231 23.70 10.24 7.75
N LEU A 232 22.68 9.46 8.10
CA LEU A 232 22.17 8.34 7.29
C LEU A 232 21.35 8.82 6.09
N LEU A 233 20.56 9.89 6.23
CA LEU A 233 19.46 10.21 5.32
C LEU A 233 19.68 11.47 4.49
N LYS A 234 20.61 12.35 4.86
CA LYS A 234 20.90 13.60 4.13
C LYS A 234 21.32 13.40 2.67
N ASN A 235 21.82 12.21 2.33
CA ASN A 235 22.33 11.88 1.00
C ASN A 235 21.25 11.25 0.10
N ILE A 236 20.02 11.08 0.59
CA ILE A 236 18.90 10.65 -0.25
C ILE A 236 18.62 11.78 -1.24
N GLU A 237 18.49 11.42 -2.52
CA GLU A 237 18.22 12.38 -3.58
C GLU A 237 16.93 13.17 -3.29
N GLY A 238 17.02 14.51 -3.37
CA GLY A 238 15.90 15.41 -3.11
C GLY A 238 15.71 15.81 -1.65
N VAL A 239 16.44 15.22 -0.70
CA VAL A 239 16.48 15.70 0.69
C VAL A 239 17.27 17.01 0.78
N LYS A 240 16.65 18.02 1.37
CA LYS A 240 17.26 19.33 1.66
C LYS A 240 17.61 19.49 3.14
N GLU A 241 16.80 18.89 4.01
CA GLU A 241 16.94 19.00 5.45
C GLU A 241 16.37 17.73 6.11
N VAL A 242 17.00 17.29 7.21
CA VAL A 242 16.50 16.19 8.05
C VAL A 242 16.19 16.73 9.44
N LYS A 243 14.91 16.66 9.82
CA LYS A 243 14.40 17.00 11.15
C LYS A 243 14.03 15.73 11.89
N THR A 244 14.41 15.68 13.16
CA THR A 244 14.05 14.59 14.07
C THR A 244 13.12 15.14 15.14
N TYR A 245 12.02 14.45 15.40
CA TYR A 245 11.08 14.77 16.45
C TYR A 245 10.97 13.57 17.39
N MET A 246 11.08 13.80 18.69
CA MET A 246 10.96 12.75 19.69
C MET A 246 9.55 12.69 20.24
N ILE A 247 8.99 11.49 20.31
CA ILE A 247 7.77 11.20 21.04
C ILE A 247 8.23 10.65 22.40
N PRO A 248 8.10 11.40 23.51
CA PRO A 248 8.46 10.90 24.82
C PRO A 248 7.54 9.71 25.17
N PHE A 249 8.11 8.65 25.73
CA PHE A 249 7.29 7.62 26.38
C PHE A 249 6.88 8.13 27.78
N GLU A 250 5.59 8.07 28.11
CA GLU A 250 5.16 8.11 29.50
C GLU A 250 5.57 6.78 30.14
N THR A 251 6.48 6.84 31.12
CA THR A 251 6.84 5.72 32.00
C THR A 251 5.76 5.46 33.04
#